data_AF-A0A7R8UF04-F1
#
_entry.id   AF-A0A7R8UF04-F1
#
_cell.length_a   1.000
_cell.length_b   1.000
_cell.length_c   1.000
_cell.angle_alpha   90.00
_cell.angle_beta   90.00
_cell.angle_gamma   90.00
#
_symmetry.space_group_name_H-M   'P 1'
#
loop_
_entity.id
_entity.type
_entity.pdbx_description
1 polymer ?
#
loop_
_entity_poly.entity_id
_entity_poly.type
_entity_poly.pdbx_seq_one_letter_code
_entity_poly.pdbx_strand_id
1 'polypeptide(L)' 'MTFDLHELSLNPDIQEKGRQEIEEVLKKYDGKITYESIEEMVYIDKIINETLRKYPPAPVVSYYVNAPTTSMFQIPI' A
#
# COMPACT_ATOMS: atom_id res chain seq x y z
N MET A 1 1.37 -5.71 5.91
CA MET A 1 1.95 -7.03 5.58
C MET A 1 1.10 -8.22 6.05
N THR A 2 0.72 -8.36 7.33
CA THR A 2 -0.13 -9.51 7.76
C THR A 2 -1.50 -9.52 7.07
N PHE A 3 -2.14 -8.35 6.96
CA PHE A 3 -3.42 -8.22 6.25
C PHE A 3 -3.27 -8.46 4.74
N ASP A 4 -2.17 -8.01 4.12
CA ASP A 4 -1.89 -8.28 2.70
C ASP A 4 -1.82 -9.78 2.42
N LEU A 5 -1.03 -10.50 3.22
CA LEU A 5 -0.85 -11.94 3.08
C LEU A 5 -2.16 -12.71 3.32
N HIS A 6 -2.97 -12.25 4.28
CA HIS A 6 -4.28 -12.82 4.52
C HIS A 6 -5.22 -12.62 3.32
N GLU A 7 -5.34 -11.41 2.78
CA GLU A 7 -6.18 -11.16 1.60
C GLU A 7 -5.69 -11.93 0.38
N LEU A 8 -4.37 -12.06 0.17
CA LEU A 8 -3.80 -12.88 -0.90
C LEU A 8 -4.10 -14.37 -0.72
N SER A 9 -4.04 -14.89 0.51
CA SER A 9 -4.35 -16.29 0.79
C SER A 9 -5.82 -16.65 0.50
N LEU A 10 -6.72 -15.67 0.60
CA LEU A 10 -8.14 -15.83 0.27
C LEU A 10 -8.43 -15.64 -1.23
N ASN A 11 -7.52 -15.00 -1.97
CA ASN A 11 -7.70 -14.65 -3.39
C ASN A 11 -6.54 -15.22 -4.23
N PRO A 12 -6.50 -16.55 -4.45
CA PRO A 12 -5.40 -17.21 -5.16
C PRO A 12 -5.21 -16.68 -6.59
N ASP A 13 -6.27 -16.27 -7.27
CA ASP A 13 -6.19 -15.68 -8.61
C ASP A 13 -5.43 -14.35 -8.63
N ILE A 14 -5.57 -13.54 -7.57
CA ILE A 14 -4.86 -12.27 -7.42
C ILE A 14 -3.39 -12.54 -7.08
N GLN A 15 -3.14 -13.50 -6.19
CA GLN A 15 -1.79 -13.93 -5.82
C GLN A 15 -1.02 -14.44 -7.05
N GLU A 16 -1.66 -15.25 -7.89
CA GLU A 16 -1.04 -15.79 -9.10
C GLU A 16 -0.73 -14.69 -10.12
N LYS A 17 -1.63 -13.71 -10.30
CA LYS A 17 -1.35 -12.55 -11.16
C LYS A 17 -0.17 -11.71 -10.64
N GLY A 18 -0.11 -11.48 -9.32
CA GLY A 18 1.03 -10.77 -8.71
C GLY A 18 2.34 -11.54 -8.89
N ARG A 19 2.32 -12.86 -8.75
CA ARG A 19 3.49 -13.72 -8.98
C ARG A 19 3.95 -13.66 -10.44
N GLN A 20 3.01 -13.70 -11.39
CA GLN A 20 3.32 -13.57 -12.82
C GLN A 20 3.99 -12.24 -13.14
N GLU A 21 3.48 -11.12 -12.60
CA GLU A 21 4.13 -9.82 -12.77
C GLU A 21 5.56 -9.83 -12.21
N ILE A 22 5.78 -10.35 -11.01
CA ILE A 22 7.12 -10.45 -10.42
C ILE A 22 8.06 -11.25 -11.33
N GLU A 23 7.62 -12.39 -11.85
CA GLU A 23 8.44 -13.21 -12.74
C GLU A 23 8.76 -12.53 -14.07
N GLU A 24 7.79 -11.82 -14.64
CA GLU A 24 7.98 -11.05 -15.87
C GLU A 24 8.95 -9.89 -15.70
N VAL A 25 8.82 -9.14 -14.59
CA VAL A 25 9.72 -8.04 -14.27
C VAL A 25 11.12 -8.57 -13.98
N LEU A 26 11.27 -9.58 -13.12
CA LEU A 26 12.58 -10.13 -12.79
C LEU A 26 13.31 -10.70 -14.00
N LYS A 27 12.61 -11.26 -15.01
CA LYS A 27 13.23 -11.69 -16.27
C LYS A 27 13.91 -10.54 -17.03
N LYS A 28 13.40 -9.30 -16.93
CA LYS A 28 14.02 -8.12 -17.55
C LYS A 28 15.28 -7.64 -16.82
N TYR A 29 15.38 -7.93 -15.52
CA TYR A 29 16.44 -7.45 -14.63
C TYR A 29 17.45 -8.55 -14.25
N ASP A 30 17.65 -9.55 -15.12
CA ASP A 30 18.56 -10.70 -14.88
C ASP A 30 18.28 -11.45 -13.56
N GLY A 31 17.01 -11.52 -13.16
CA GLY A 31 16.57 -12.15 -11.91
C GLY A 31 16.91 -11.35 -10.64
N LYS A 32 17.42 -10.12 -10.78
CA LYS A 32 17.81 -9.28 -9.65
C LYS A 32 16.66 -8.37 -9.22
N ILE A 33 16.50 -8.26 -7.91
CA ILE A 33 15.65 -7.25 -7.29
C ILE A 33 16.49 -5.97 -7.17
N THR A 34 16.24 -5.00 -8.06
CA THR A 34 16.78 -3.63 -8.01
C THR A 34 15.67 -2.62 -7.76
N TYR A 35 16.03 -1.35 -7.50
CA TYR A 35 15.05 -0.29 -7.30
C TYR A 35 14.12 -0.13 -8.52
N GLU A 36 14.71 -0.13 -9.71
CA GLU A 36 14.01 -0.03 -10.99
C GLU A 36 13.08 -1.23 -11.21
N SER A 37 13.52 -2.43 -10.83
CA SER A 37 12.67 -3.63 -10.91
C SER A 37 11.45 -3.52 -9.99
N ILE A 38 11.59 -2.93 -8.80
CA ILE A 38 10.46 -2.75 -7.87
C ILE A 38 9.50 -1.68 -8.40
N GLU A 39 10.04 -0.60 -8.97
CA GLU A 39 9.24 0.48 -9.57
C GLU A 39 8.36 -0.03 -10.73
N GLU A 40 8.81 -1.05 -11.47
CA GLU A 40 8.03 -1.70 -12.53
C GLU A 40 6.95 -2.69 -12.04
N MET A 41 6.91 -3.05 -10.74
CA MET A 41 5.91 -3.98 -10.18
C MET A 41 4.59 -3.26 -9.80
N VAL A 42 3.90 -2.76 -10.82
CA VAL A 42 2.70 -1.91 -10.67
C VAL A 42 1.52 -2.63 -10.04
N TYR A 43 1.32 -3.92 -10.33
CA TYR A 43 0.22 -4.71 -9.77
C TYR A 43 0.47 -5.06 -8.30
N ILE A 44 1.72 -5.36 -7.92
CA ILE A 44 2.10 -5.50 -6.51
C ILE A 44 1.83 -4.20 -5.73
N ASP A 45 2.19 -3.04 -6.28
CA ASP A 45 1.89 -1.76 -5.64
C ASP A 45 0.37 -1.53 -5.48
N LYS A 46 -0.43 -1.91 -6.48
CA LYS A 46 -1.90 -1.88 -6.38
C LYS A 46 -2.44 -2.77 -5.25
N ILE A 47 -1.89 -3.97 -5.08
CA ILE A 47 -2.30 -4.88 -4.00
C ILE A 47 -2.02 -4.23 -2.63
N ILE A 48 -0.83 -3.67 -2.44
CA ILE A 48 -0.45 -3.00 -1.19
C ILE A 48 -1.38 -1.82 -0.91
N ASN A 49 -1.63 -0.99 -1.93
CA ASN A 49 -2.50 0.18 -1.81
C ASN A 49 -3.95 -0.21 -1.43
N GLU A 50 -4.51 -1.28 -2.02
CA GLU A 50 -5.84 -1.75 -1.64
C GLU A 50 -5.91 -2.29 -0.22
N THR A 51 -4.87 -3.00 0.24
CA THR A 51 -4.81 -3.42 1.64
C THR A 51 -4.72 -2.22 2.57
N LEU A 52 -3.91 -1.21 2.28
CA LEU A 52 -3.79 0.00 3.10
C LEU A 52 -5.10 0.80 3.12
N ARG A 53 -5.85 0.82 2.01
CA ARG A 53 -7.19 1.42 1.96
C ARG A 53 -8.17 0.69 2.89
N LYS A 54 -8.13 -0.65 2.94
CA LYS A 54 -9.03 -1.47 3.77
C LYS A 54 -8.60 -1.52 5.24
N TYR A 55 -7.30 -1.56 5.48
CA TYR A 55 -6.67 -1.70 6.80
C TYR A 55 -5.58 -0.64 6.99
N PRO A 56 -5.97 0.64 7.17
CA PRO A 56 -5.00 1.71 7.39
C PRO A 56 -4.23 1.46 8.70
N PRO A 57 -2.88 1.50 8.69
CA PRO A 57 -2.08 1.30 9.91
C PRO A 57 -2.33 2.38 10.97
N ALA A 58 -2.65 3.60 10.53
CA ALA A 58 -3.00 4.73 11.37
C ALA A 58 -4.40 5.25 10.96
N PRO A 59 -5.50 4.64 11.46
CA PRO A 59 -6.86 5.00 11.07
C PRO A 59 -7.26 6.41 11.53
N VAL A 60 -6.61 6.92 12.57
CA VAL A 60 -6.84 8.26 13.11
C VAL A 60 -5.48 8.90 13.36
N VAL A 61 -5.32 10.14 12.89
CA VAL A 61 -4.16 10.98 13.20
C VAL A 61 -4.68 12.23 13.89
N SER A 62 -4.30 12.42 15.16
CA SER A 62 -4.68 13.57 15.96
C SER A 62 -3.53 14.56 16.06
N TYR A 63 -3.83 15.85 15.89
CA TYR A 63 -2.87 16.93 16.09
C TYR A 63 -3.31 17.80 17.26
N TYR A 64 -2.34 18.28 18.04
CA TYR A 64 -2.58 19.30 19.07
C TYR A 64 -2.55 20.69 18.43
N VAL A 65 -3.64 21.44 18.60
CA VAL A 65 -3.79 22.78 18.01
C VAL A 65 -3.31 23.83 19.03
N ASN A 66 -2.19 24.51 18.72
CA ASN A 66 -1.59 25.53 19.60
C ASN A 66 -2.01 26.98 19.28
N ALA A 67 -2.80 27.18 18.23
CA ALA A 67 -3.32 28.49 17.83
C ALA A 67 -4.69 28.33 17.14
N PRO A 68 -5.62 29.29 17.28
CA PRO A 68 -6.94 29.19 16.67
C PRO A 68 -6.82 29.07 15.15
N THR A 69 -7.35 27.97 14.61
CA THR A 69 -7.35 27.71 13.15
C THR A 69 -8.51 28.46 12.51
N THR A 70 -8.26 29.09 11.36
CA THR A 70 -9.26 29.79 10.54
C THR A 70 -10.22 28.80 9.87
N SER A 71 -11.08 28.16 10.66
CA SER A 71 -12.22 27.38 10.19
C SER A 71 -13.46 27.93 10.88
N MET A 72 -14.58 28.04 10.15
CA MET A 72 -15.84 28.62 10.64
C MET A 72 -16.49 27.87 11.82
N PHE A 73 -15.90 26.75 12.23
CA PHE A 73 -16.22 26.08 13.49
C PHE A 73 -14.99 26.17 14.41
N GLN A 74 -14.96 27.18 15.29
CA GLN A 74 -13.99 27.22 16.38
C GLN A 74 -14.22 26.00 17.27
N ILE A 75 -13.21 25.14 17.38
CA ILE A 75 -13.14 24.11 18.43
C ILE A 75 -12.79 24.86 19.72
N PRO A 76 -13.66 24.89 20.75
CA PRO A 76 -13.33 25.55 22.01
C PRO A 76 -12.18 24.81 22.70
N ILE A 77 -11.27 25.60 23.27
CA ILE A 77 -10.16 25.13 24.12
C ILE A 77 -10.70 24.78 25.50
#